data_AF-A0A965EUA9-F1
#
_entry.id   AF-A0A965EUA9-F1
#
_cell.length_a   1.000
_cell.length_b   1.000
_cell.length_c   1.000
_cell.angle_alpha   90.00
_cell.angle_beta   90.00
_cell.angle_gamma   90.00
#
_symmetry.space_group_name_H-M   'P 1'
#
loop_
_entity.id
_entity.type
_entity.pdbx_description
1 polymer ?
#
loop_
_entity_poly.entity_id
_entity_poly.type
_entity_poly.pdbx_seq_one_letter_code
_entity_poly.pdbx_strand_id
1 'polypeptide(L)'
;RRSGRSGPGAGRPAKLYALAEAEEDKLLNEKHYDLLAELLLRAMNDRSGEDPQQVLERVGYEFGRELGEAELAAGRSPSYASTTEAVMGVVGVLTRYGFGATAGTDGEFTARACPFEEMAKVDPQRVCGLDRSIWRGVLSAFNPDATLAEMTTRTDGDEACAARVVEVDS
;
A
#
# COMPACT_ATOMS: atom_id res chain seq x y z
N ARG A 1 -21.51 12.65 41.12
CA ARG A 1 -22.77 12.81 41.89
C ARG A 1 -23.50 14.05 41.37
N ARG A 2 -24.65 13.90 40.69
CA ARG A 2 -25.60 15.01 40.46
C ARG A 2 -26.94 14.55 41.02
N SER A 3 -27.40 15.27 42.03
CA SER A 3 -28.65 15.04 42.76
C SER A 3 -29.83 15.72 42.05
N GLY A 4 -30.97 15.05 42.07
CA GLY A 4 -32.27 15.73 42.09
C GLY A 4 -33.08 15.68 40.81
N ARG A 5 -33.93 14.65 40.68
CA ARG A 5 -35.35 14.74 40.29
C ARG A 5 -35.92 13.32 40.15
N SER A 6 -36.81 12.94 41.07
CA SER A 6 -37.66 11.75 40.99
C SER A 6 -39.09 12.22 40.72
N GLY A 7 -39.56 12.05 39.48
CA GLY A 7 -40.97 12.20 39.12
C GLY A 7 -41.53 10.87 38.63
N PRO A 8 -42.80 10.54 38.90
CA PRO A 8 -43.39 9.24 38.57
C PRO A 8 -43.77 9.22 37.09
N GLY A 9 -42.97 8.56 36.27
CA GLY A 9 -43.27 8.33 34.87
C GLY A 9 -42.56 7.08 34.42
N ALA A 10 -43.33 6.01 34.22
CA ALA A 10 -42.86 4.78 33.59
C ALA A 10 -42.44 5.11 32.14
N GLY A 11 -41.17 5.43 31.96
CA GLY A 11 -40.52 5.57 30.67
C GLY A 11 -39.28 4.68 30.66
N ARG A 12 -38.99 4.07 29.51
CA ARG A 12 -37.75 3.32 29.28
C ARG A 12 -36.57 4.18 29.77
N PRO A 13 -35.66 3.66 30.60
CA PRO A 13 -34.52 4.44 31.10
C PRO A 13 -33.82 5.13 29.92
N ALA A 14 -33.45 6.40 30.10
CA ALA A 14 -32.84 7.20 29.05
C ALA A 14 -31.65 6.41 28.47
N LYS A 15 -31.61 6.26 27.14
CA LYS A 15 -30.42 5.72 26.48
C LYS A 15 -29.27 6.67 26.78
N LEU A 16 -28.35 6.23 27.62
CA LEU A 16 -27.11 6.93 27.87
C LEU A 16 -26.15 6.53 26.75
N TYR A 17 -25.88 7.47 25.86
CA TYR A 17 -24.81 7.35 24.89
C TYR A 17 -23.58 7.98 25.52
N ALA A 18 -22.55 7.17 25.74
CA ALA A 18 -21.20 7.69 25.89
C ALA A 18 -20.59 7.73 24.48
N LEU A 19 -19.75 8.72 24.18
CA LEU A 19 -18.83 8.57 23.07
C LEU A 19 -18.02 7.30 23.35
N ALA A 20 -17.95 6.39 22.38
CA ALA A 20 -16.83 5.47 22.37
C ALA A 20 -15.57 6.34 22.47
N GLU A 21 -14.58 5.91 23.27
CA GLU A 21 -13.24 6.46 23.09
C GLU A 21 -13.01 6.44 21.60
N ALA A 22 -12.65 7.59 21.02
CA ALA A 22 -12.39 7.64 19.61
C ALA A 22 -11.36 6.54 19.35
N GLU A 23 -11.81 5.43 18.76
CA GLU A 23 -10.99 4.80 17.75
C GLU A 23 -10.66 6.00 16.90
N GLU A 24 -9.40 6.44 16.99
CA GLU A 24 -8.86 7.41 16.06
C GLU A 24 -9.48 7.00 14.73
N ASP A 25 -10.22 7.92 14.10
CA ASP A 25 -10.52 7.81 12.69
C ASP A 25 -9.15 7.72 12.01
N LYS A 26 -8.52 6.53 12.05
CA LYS A 26 -7.60 6.02 11.07
C LYS A 26 -8.50 6.02 9.87
N LEU A 27 -8.55 7.18 9.19
CA LEU A 27 -9.12 7.40 7.87
C LEU A 27 -9.18 6.03 7.23
N LEU A 28 -10.36 5.41 7.21
CA LEU A 28 -10.51 3.98 6.90
C LEU A 28 -9.57 3.73 5.74
N ASN A 29 -8.41 3.08 5.96
CA ASN A 29 -7.42 2.89 4.92
C ASN A 29 -8.23 2.31 3.78
N GLU A 30 -8.44 3.06 2.69
CA GLU A 30 -9.44 2.70 1.69
C GLU A 30 -9.09 1.28 1.28
N LYS A 31 -9.92 0.32 1.71
CA LYS A 31 -9.55 -1.08 1.56
C LYS A 31 -9.76 -1.37 0.09
N HIS A 32 -8.68 -1.39 -0.67
CA HIS A 32 -8.72 -1.59 -2.11
C HIS A 32 -8.87 -3.09 -2.45
N TYR A 33 -9.91 -3.73 -1.90
CA TYR A 33 -10.26 -5.12 -2.23
C TYR A 33 -10.73 -5.25 -3.68
N ASP A 34 -11.29 -4.19 -4.24
CA ASP A 34 -11.58 -4.05 -5.66
C ASP A 34 -10.30 -4.12 -6.50
N LEU A 35 -9.26 -3.38 -6.13
CA LEU A 35 -7.96 -3.46 -6.80
C LEU A 35 -7.36 -4.86 -6.66
N LEU A 36 -7.35 -5.44 -5.47
CA LEU A 36 -6.85 -6.79 -5.29
C LEU A 36 -7.63 -7.80 -6.15
N ALA A 37 -8.96 -7.69 -6.19
CA ALA A 37 -9.79 -8.54 -7.02
C ALA A 37 -9.49 -8.35 -8.52
N GLU A 38 -9.26 -7.13 -8.98
CA GLU A 38 -8.85 -6.84 -10.36
C GLU A 38 -7.51 -7.51 -10.69
N LEU A 39 -6.49 -7.34 -9.85
CA LEU A 39 -5.17 -7.95 -10.06
C LEU A 39 -5.25 -9.49 -10.05
N LEU A 40 -6.06 -10.07 -9.17
CA LEU A 40 -6.33 -11.51 -9.15
C LEU A 40 -7.05 -11.97 -10.42
N LEU A 41 -8.02 -11.19 -10.93
CA LEU A 41 -8.69 -11.49 -12.20
C LEU A 41 -7.71 -11.45 -13.39
N ARG A 42 -6.79 -10.48 -13.42
CA ARG A 42 -5.70 -10.43 -14.41
C ARG A 42 -4.84 -11.70 -14.33
N ALA A 43 -4.42 -12.09 -13.13
CA ALA A 43 -3.62 -13.29 -12.91
C ALA A 43 -4.36 -14.59 -13.29
N MET A 44 -5.64 -14.73 -12.96
CA MET A 44 -6.46 -15.90 -13.31
C MET A 44 -6.74 -16.02 -14.81
N ASN A 45 -6.64 -14.92 -15.56
CA ASN A 45 -6.76 -14.93 -17.02
C ASN A 45 -5.47 -15.35 -17.72
N ASP A 46 -4.37 -15.48 -16.98
CA ASP A 46 -3.13 -16.01 -17.52
C ASP A 46 -3.28 -17.48 -17.97
N ARG A 47 -2.61 -17.81 -19.07
CA ARG A 47 -2.66 -19.14 -19.72
C ARG A 47 -1.27 -19.68 -20.03
N SER A 48 -0.19 -19.06 -19.52
CA SER A 48 1.18 -19.47 -19.84
C SER A 48 1.57 -20.78 -19.16
N GLY A 49 0.88 -21.15 -18.07
CA GLY A 49 1.21 -22.31 -17.26
C GLY A 49 2.43 -22.09 -16.35
N GLU A 50 2.86 -20.84 -16.21
CA GLU A 50 3.86 -20.42 -15.22
C GLU A 50 3.38 -20.68 -13.79
N ASP A 51 4.34 -20.64 -12.85
CA ASP A 51 4.02 -20.73 -11.43
C ASP A 51 3.07 -19.57 -11.01
N PRO A 52 1.99 -19.84 -10.25
CA PRO A 52 1.03 -18.81 -9.86
C PRO A 52 1.64 -17.61 -9.12
N GLN A 53 2.73 -17.79 -8.37
CA GLN A 53 3.44 -16.70 -7.72
C GLN A 53 4.10 -15.79 -8.75
N GLN A 54 4.76 -16.37 -9.76
CA GLN A 54 5.43 -15.62 -10.82
C GLN A 54 4.42 -14.81 -11.64
N VAL A 55 3.24 -15.40 -11.92
CA VAL A 55 2.14 -14.69 -12.58
C VAL A 55 1.66 -13.50 -11.74
N LEU A 56 1.46 -13.67 -10.42
CA LEU A 56 1.06 -12.58 -9.54
C LEU A 56 2.11 -11.47 -9.49
N GLU A 57 3.38 -11.82 -9.37
CA GLU A 57 4.47 -10.85 -9.32
C GLU A 57 4.58 -10.08 -10.65
N ARG A 58 4.44 -10.75 -11.79
CA ARG A 58 4.40 -10.10 -13.09
C ARG A 58 3.22 -9.14 -13.23
N VAL A 59 2.01 -9.57 -12.85
CA VAL A 59 0.82 -8.72 -12.85
C VAL A 59 1.00 -7.50 -11.95
N GLY A 60 1.57 -7.68 -10.75
CA GLY A 60 1.90 -6.57 -9.85
C GLY A 60 2.89 -5.59 -10.47
N TYR A 61 3.96 -6.10 -11.08
CA TYR A 61 4.95 -5.28 -11.78
C TYR A 61 4.35 -4.49 -12.95
N GLU A 62 3.58 -5.14 -13.82
CA GLU A 62 2.90 -4.50 -14.94
C GLU A 62 1.96 -3.38 -14.46
N PHE A 63 1.14 -3.67 -13.44
CA PHE A 63 0.25 -2.67 -12.83
C PHE A 63 1.03 -1.49 -12.24
N GLY A 64 2.07 -1.75 -11.45
CA GLY A 64 2.91 -0.69 -10.88
C GLY A 64 3.53 0.20 -11.95
N ARG A 65 3.98 -0.39 -13.06
CA ARG A 65 4.54 0.36 -14.19
C ARG A 65 3.48 1.24 -14.86
N GLU A 66 2.27 0.72 -15.08
CA GLU A 66 1.12 1.50 -15.59
C GLU A 66 0.84 2.73 -14.71
N LEU A 67 0.92 2.58 -13.38
CA LEU A 67 0.74 3.70 -12.44
C LEU A 67 1.84 4.78 -12.60
N GLY A 68 3.10 4.35 -12.68
CA GLY A 68 4.22 5.27 -12.87
C GLY A 68 4.16 6.00 -14.21
N GLU A 69 3.87 5.29 -15.30
CA GLU A 69 3.69 5.86 -16.65
C GLU A 69 2.57 6.91 -16.68
N ALA A 70 1.46 6.67 -15.95
CA ALA A 70 0.37 7.63 -15.84
C ALA A 70 0.79 8.94 -15.15
N GLU A 71 1.69 8.89 -14.15
CA GLU A 71 2.24 10.09 -13.51
C GLU A 71 3.18 10.87 -14.43
N LEU A 72 4.02 10.15 -15.19
CA LEU A 72 4.90 10.76 -16.21
C LEU A 72 4.08 11.46 -17.29
N ALA A 73 3.06 10.78 -17.83
CA ALA A 73 2.17 11.33 -18.86
C ALA A 73 1.41 12.58 -18.37
N ALA A 74 1.14 12.66 -17.06
CA ALA A 74 0.53 13.82 -16.45
C ALA A 74 1.53 14.94 -16.06
N GLY A 75 2.82 14.78 -16.36
CA GLY A 75 3.86 15.76 -16.08
C GLY A 75 4.16 15.97 -14.59
N ARG A 76 3.84 14.98 -13.75
CA ARG A 76 4.01 15.08 -12.29
C ARG A 76 5.38 14.61 -11.80
N SER A 77 6.16 13.96 -12.67
CA SER A 77 7.49 13.45 -12.35
C SER A 77 8.35 13.40 -13.63
N PRO A 78 9.69 13.57 -13.54
CA PRO A 78 10.57 13.39 -14.68
C PRO A 78 10.76 11.90 -15.06
N SER A 79 10.99 11.65 -16.35
CA SER A 79 11.51 10.36 -16.86
C SER A 79 13.03 10.32 -16.66
N TYR A 80 13.59 9.13 -16.38
CA TYR A 80 15.03 8.95 -16.09
C TYR A 80 15.50 9.77 -14.88
N ALA A 81 14.80 9.58 -13.78
CA ALA A 81 15.03 10.25 -12.51
C ALA A 81 16.33 9.74 -11.84
N SER A 82 17.08 10.63 -11.20
CA SER A 82 18.11 10.23 -10.22
C SER A 82 17.50 9.37 -9.10
N THR A 83 18.31 8.63 -8.34
CA THR A 83 17.82 7.80 -7.21
C THR A 83 16.90 8.58 -6.27
N THR A 84 17.25 9.81 -5.91
CA THR A 84 16.43 10.66 -5.04
C THR A 84 15.10 11.04 -5.69
N GLU A 85 15.11 11.43 -6.96
CA GLU A 85 13.88 11.77 -7.69
C GLU A 85 12.99 10.54 -7.90
N ALA A 86 13.58 9.37 -8.15
CA ALA A 86 12.87 8.11 -8.29
C ALA A 86 12.17 7.71 -6.99
N VAL A 87 12.84 7.84 -5.83
CA VAL A 87 12.22 7.66 -4.51
C VAL A 87 11.03 8.58 -4.33
N MET A 88 11.18 9.86 -4.67
CA MET A 88 10.08 10.82 -4.56
C MET A 88 8.90 10.48 -5.48
N GLY A 89 9.18 10.01 -6.70
CA GLY A 89 8.17 9.50 -7.63
C GLY A 89 7.40 8.30 -7.07
N VAL A 90 8.14 7.30 -6.56
CA VAL A 90 7.56 6.11 -5.92
C VAL A 90 6.70 6.50 -4.73
N VAL A 91 7.22 7.32 -3.81
CA VAL A 91 6.48 7.78 -2.63
C VAL A 91 5.22 8.57 -3.04
N GLY A 92 5.30 9.40 -4.07
CA GLY A 92 4.17 10.16 -4.59
C GLY A 92 3.05 9.26 -5.12
N VAL A 93 3.40 8.25 -5.93
CA VAL A 93 2.45 7.24 -6.42
C VAL A 93 1.84 6.48 -5.25
N LEU A 94 2.67 5.83 -4.43
CA LEU A 94 2.19 4.97 -3.34
C LEU A 94 1.30 5.75 -2.36
N THR A 95 1.65 7.00 -2.04
CA THR A 95 0.80 7.85 -1.18
C THR A 95 -0.57 8.11 -1.81
N ARG A 96 -0.63 8.39 -3.11
CA ARG A 96 -1.89 8.63 -3.84
C ARG A 96 -2.79 7.39 -3.87
N TYR A 97 -2.19 6.19 -3.90
CA TYR A 97 -2.89 4.91 -3.87
C TYR A 97 -3.05 4.33 -2.45
N GLY A 98 -2.90 5.17 -1.41
CA GLY A 98 -3.30 4.80 -0.04
C GLY A 98 -2.26 4.00 0.76
N PHE A 99 -1.04 3.79 0.25
CA PHE A 99 0.00 3.01 0.94
C PHE A 99 0.61 3.72 2.17
N GLY A 100 0.33 5.02 2.33
CA GLY A 100 0.91 5.83 3.41
C GLY A 100 2.45 5.83 3.35
N ALA A 101 2.99 6.13 2.16
CA ALA A 101 4.42 6.05 1.89
C ALA A 101 5.17 7.32 2.34
N THR A 102 6.41 7.16 2.77
CA THR A 102 7.30 8.26 3.17
C THR A 102 8.73 7.99 2.73
N ALA A 103 9.43 9.03 2.26
CA ALA A 103 10.85 8.95 1.91
C ALA A 103 11.71 8.93 3.18
N GLY A 104 12.76 8.10 3.16
CA GLY A 104 13.82 8.05 4.15
C GLY A 104 15.11 8.69 3.65
N THR A 105 16.24 8.28 4.23
CA THR A 105 17.58 8.69 3.80
C THR A 105 18.16 7.67 2.82
N ASP A 106 19.18 8.05 2.06
CA ASP A 106 20.00 7.13 1.25
C ASP A 106 19.21 6.18 0.32
N GLY A 107 18.16 6.71 -0.32
CA GLY A 107 17.34 5.94 -1.27
C GLY A 107 16.22 5.12 -0.62
N GLU A 108 16.06 5.18 0.70
CA GLU A 108 15.02 4.44 1.42
C GLU A 108 13.63 5.08 1.29
N PHE A 109 12.61 4.24 1.37
CA PHE A 109 11.24 4.66 1.66
C PHE A 109 10.51 3.59 2.47
N THR A 110 9.47 4.01 3.18
CA THR A 110 8.62 3.11 3.98
C THR A 110 7.15 3.30 3.60
N ALA A 111 6.35 2.24 3.74
CA ALA A 111 4.90 2.24 3.61
C ALA A 111 4.27 1.61 4.86
N ARG A 112 3.28 2.30 5.44
CA ARG A 112 2.66 1.91 6.72
C ARG A 112 1.23 1.40 6.59
N ALA A 113 0.57 1.65 5.45
CA ALA A 113 -0.82 1.31 5.23
C ALA A 113 -0.97 0.40 3.98
N CYS A 114 -0.46 -0.83 4.04
CA CYS A 114 -0.66 -1.78 2.94
C CYS A 114 -2.17 -1.97 2.69
N PRO A 115 -2.68 -1.66 1.47
CA PRO A 115 -4.10 -1.77 1.17
C PRO A 115 -4.59 -3.22 1.17
N PHE A 116 -3.66 -4.18 1.12
CA PHE A 116 -3.92 -5.62 1.13
C PHE A 116 -3.62 -6.27 2.49
N GLU A 117 -3.38 -5.49 3.57
CA GLU A 117 -2.85 -5.97 4.85
C GLU A 117 -3.60 -7.20 5.40
N GLU A 118 -4.92 -7.21 5.33
CA GLU A 118 -5.72 -8.33 5.85
C GLU A 118 -5.49 -9.63 5.07
N MET A 119 -5.26 -9.54 3.75
CA MET A 119 -4.92 -10.71 2.94
C MET A 119 -3.45 -11.07 3.07
N ALA A 120 -2.57 -10.08 3.29
CA ALA A 120 -1.16 -10.32 3.58
C ALA A 120 -0.95 -11.12 4.87
N LYS A 121 -1.82 -10.98 5.87
CA LYS A 121 -1.79 -11.82 7.09
C LYS A 121 -2.21 -13.27 6.83
N VAL A 122 -3.04 -13.52 5.81
CA VAL A 122 -3.53 -14.87 5.46
C VAL A 122 -2.53 -15.62 4.60
N ASP A 123 -1.98 -14.96 3.58
CA ASP A 123 -0.98 -15.51 2.67
C ASP A 123 0.13 -14.48 2.39
N PRO A 124 1.10 -14.34 3.33
CA PRO A 124 2.15 -13.36 3.22
C PRO A 124 2.99 -13.53 1.94
N GLN A 125 3.26 -14.77 1.55
CA GLN A 125 4.10 -15.05 0.39
C GLN A 125 3.49 -14.47 -0.89
N ARG A 126 2.20 -14.74 -1.15
CA ARG A 126 1.52 -14.28 -2.36
C ARG A 126 1.29 -12.77 -2.35
N VAL A 127 0.75 -12.25 -1.25
CA VAL A 127 0.29 -10.85 -1.20
C VAL A 127 1.47 -9.89 -1.03
N CYS A 128 2.45 -10.20 -0.18
CA CYS A 128 3.65 -9.36 -0.08
C CYS A 128 4.52 -9.47 -1.34
N GLY A 129 4.51 -10.62 -2.03
CA GLY A 129 5.14 -10.75 -3.35
C GLY A 129 4.51 -9.81 -4.39
N LEU A 130 3.18 -9.83 -4.50
CA LEU A 130 2.42 -8.91 -5.34
C LEU A 130 2.72 -7.44 -5.02
N ASP A 131 2.61 -7.04 -3.75
CA ASP A 131 2.84 -5.66 -3.30
C ASP A 131 4.25 -5.15 -3.65
N ARG A 132 5.28 -5.95 -3.33
CA ARG A 132 6.67 -5.60 -3.66
C ARG A 132 6.89 -5.46 -5.15
N SER A 133 6.23 -6.29 -5.97
CA SER A 133 6.33 -6.19 -7.42
C SER A 133 5.63 -4.95 -7.97
N ILE A 134 4.53 -4.49 -7.35
CA ILE A 134 3.93 -3.19 -7.66
C ILE A 134 4.96 -2.07 -7.45
N TRP A 135 5.67 -2.06 -6.33
CA TRP A 135 6.66 -1.02 -6.04
C TRP A 135 7.81 -1.03 -7.06
N ARG A 136 8.27 -2.21 -7.46
CA ARG A 136 9.28 -2.36 -8.53
C ARG A 136 8.76 -1.85 -9.87
N GLY A 137 7.51 -2.15 -10.20
CA GLY A 137 6.85 -1.64 -11.41
C GLY A 137 6.83 -0.12 -11.42
N VAL A 138 6.39 0.51 -10.32
CA VAL A 138 6.37 1.97 -10.17
C VAL A 138 7.77 2.57 -10.34
N LEU A 139 8.78 2.00 -9.68
CA LEU A 139 10.16 2.45 -9.80
C LEU A 139 10.65 2.40 -11.26
N SER A 140 10.34 1.31 -11.96
CA SER A 140 10.83 1.09 -13.33
C SER A 140 10.36 2.16 -14.33
N ALA A 141 9.21 2.80 -14.08
CA ALA A 141 8.75 3.91 -14.89
C ALA A 141 9.63 5.16 -14.71
N PHE A 142 10.05 5.45 -13.47
CA PHE A 142 10.86 6.64 -13.15
C PHE A 142 12.34 6.44 -13.45
N ASN A 143 12.87 5.26 -13.14
CA ASN A 143 14.27 4.91 -13.37
C ASN A 143 14.38 3.41 -13.74
N PRO A 144 14.55 3.08 -15.04
CA PRO A 144 14.67 1.70 -15.50
C PRO A 144 15.99 1.04 -15.13
N ASP A 145 17.00 1.84 -14.74
CA ASP A 145 18.34 1.38 -14.36
C ASP A 145 18.47 1.22 -12.83
N ALA A 146 17.35 1.31 -12.09
CA ALA A 146 17.28 1.13 -10.65
C ALA A 146 16.40 -0.05 -10.25
N THR A 147 16.67 -0.61 -9.07
CA THR A 147 15.91 -1.69 -8.46
C THR A 147 15.68 -1.47 -6.97
N LEU A 148 14.86 -2.31 -6.35
CA LEU A 148 14.58 -2.30 -4.92
C LEU A 148 15.41 -3.38 -4.20
N ALA A 149 16.16 -2.94 -3.19
CA ALA A 149 16.93 -3.78 -2.28
C ALA A 149 16.45 -3.60 -0.82
N GLU A 150 17.00 -4.42 0.08
CA GLU A 150 16.82 -4.31 1.54
C GLU A 150 15.34 -4.20 1.97
N MET A 151 14.49 -5.05 1.38
CA MET A 151 13.05 -4.99 1.62
C MET A 151 12.67 -5.63 2.95
N THR A 152 11.83 -4.94 3.72
CA THR A 152 11.25 -5.43 4.98
C THR A 152 9.72 -5.53 4.87
N THR A 153 9.06 -6.25 5.78
CA THR A 153 7.59 -6.37 5.75
C THR A 153 6.99 -6.49 7.15
N ARG A 154 5.83 -5.84 7.33
CA ARG A 154 5.07 -5.93 8.57
C ARG A 154 4.63 -7.36 8.91
N THR A 155 4.48 -8.24 7.92
CA THR A 155 4.14 -9.66 8.15
C THR A 155 5.27 -10.45 8.81
N ASP A 156 6.51 -9.97 8.71
CA ASP A 156 7.71 -10.58 9.31
C ASP A 156 8.04 -9.96 10.68
N GLY A 157 7.21 -9.01 11.16
CA GLY A 157 7.32 -8.37 12.47
C GLY A 157 7.88 -6.95 12.44
N ASP A 158 8.21 -6.40 11.25
CA ASP A 158 8.68 -5.02 11.12
C ASP A 158 7.59 -3.98 11.44
N GLU A 159 7.99 -2.79 11.87
CA GLU A 159 7.04 -1.69 12.13
C GLU A 159 6.39 -1.15 10.85
N ALA A 160 7.09 -1.24 9.72
CA ALA A 160 6.65 -0.79 8.40
C ALA A 160 7.23 -1.69 7.32
N CYS A 161 6.59 -1.73 6.15
CA CYS A 161 7.24 -2.27 4.96
C CYS A 161 8.21 -1.22 4.44
N ALA A 162 9.44 -1.59 4.10
CA ALA A 162 10.45 -0.67 3.60
C ALA A 162 11.17 -1.26 2.40
N ALA A 163 11.83 -0.39 1.63
CA ALA A 163 12.76 -0.77 0.58
C ALA A 163 13.76 0.37 0.34
N ARG A 164 14.94 0.02 -0.20
CA ARG A 164 15.93 0.99 -0.69
C ARG A 164 16.03 0.93 -2.20
N VAL A 165 16.01 2.07 -2.86
CA VAL A 165 16.32 2.21 -4.29
C VAL A 165 17.84 2.16 -4.48
N VAL A 166 18.31 1.25 -5.32
CA VAL A 166 19.72 1.09 -5.68
C VAL A 166 19.86 1.02 -7.20
N GLU A 167 20.96 1.50 -7.76
CA GLU A 167 21.25 1.33 -9.18
C GLU A 167 21.57 -0.14 -9.47
N VAL A 168 21.18 -0.61 -10.66
CA VAL A 168 21.55 -1.94 -11.14
C VAL A 168 22.99 -1.86 -11.64
N ASP A 169 23.93 -2.46 -10.92
CA ASP A 169 25.30 -2.62 -11.39
C ASP A 169 25.28 -3.30 -12.78
N SER A 170 25.74 -2.56 -13.80
CA SER A 170 25.82 -3.02 -15.19
C SER A 170 26.97 -3.99 -15.44
#